data_AF-A0A7W7GYU1-F1
#
_entry.id   AF-A0A7W7GYU1-F1
#
_cell.length_a   1.000
_cell.length_b   1.000
_cell.length_c   1.000
_cell.angle_alpha   90.00
_cell.angle_beta   90.00
_cell.angle_gamma   90.00
#
_symmetry.space_group_name_H-M   'P 1'
#
loop_
_entity.id
_entity.type
_entity.pdbx_description
1 polymer ?
#
loop_
_entity_poly.entity_id
_entity_poly.type
_entity_poly.pdbx_seq_one_letter_code
_entity_poly.pdbx_strand_id
1 'polypeptide(L)'
;MVKGGRATGEAIGIIARLAAKQFGKEATEVIARDLVQGAVEAAAKNVRQVPQGLTDRQFNKLARGARQLRRQAGLPDGDLVVQGSRARGTARAGSDLDVALRVDEQTFFDLSEQMLSRARLGTKLRERMLRRIRKNGQLSSFDLGHDFQNLRHTLLDPESPYDVQFSVLQIGGKLDTGPFIP
;
A
#
# COMPACT_ATOMS: atom_id res chain seq x y z
N MET A 1 5.37 16.21 4.91
CA MET A 1 6.07 16.02 6.20
C MET A 1 5.35 14.96 7.04
N VAL A 2 5.68 13.68 6.86
CA VAL A 2 5.18 12.60 7.71
C VAL A 2 6.15 12.46 8.89
N LYS A 3 5.74 12.89 10.08
CA LYS A 3 6.45 12.70 11.36
C LYS A 3 6.24 11.27 11.90
N GLY A 4 6.55 10.25 11.10
CA GLY A 4 6.37 8.83 11.49
C GLY A 4 7.65 8.12 11.92
N GLY A 5 8.82 8.60 11.48
CA GLY A 5 10.10 7.92 11.71
C GLY A 5 10.98 8.49 12.83
N ARG A 6 10.64 9.65 13.42
CA ARG A 6 11.49 10.29 14.44
C ARG A 6 11.36 9.68 15.83
N ALA A 7 10.16 9.26 16.22
CA ALA A 7 9.91 8.78 17.58
C ALA A 7 10.64 7.46 17.91
N THR A 8 10.75 6.56 16.94
CA THR A 8 11.47 5.29 17.09
C THR A 8 12.99 5.48 17.07
N GLY A 9 13.50 6.33 16.17
CA GLY A 9 14.93 6.67 16.13
C GLY A 9 15.43 7.44 17.37
N GLU A 10 14.63 8.37 17.88
CA GLU A 10 14.94 9.10 19.12
C GLU A 10 14.90 8.18 20.35
N ALA A 11 13.91 7.30 20.45
CA ALA A 11 13.82 6.33 21.54
C ALA A 11 15.02 5.35 21.55
N ILE A 12 15.40 4.83 20.38
CA ILE A 12 16.58 3.97 20.22
C ILE A 12 17.86 4.75 20.58
N GLY A 13 17.96 6.00 20.15
CA GLY A 13 19.10 6.88 20.48
C GLY A 13 19.22 7.20 21.97
N ILE A 14 18.10 7.33 22.69
CA ILE A 14 18.10 7.55 24.15
C ILE A 14 18.52 6.26 24.89
N ILE A 15 17.99 5.10 24.49
CA ILE A 15 18.34 3.80 25.08
C ILE A 15 19.83 3.50 24.86
N ALA A 16 20.36 3.75 23.65
CA ALA A 16 21.78 3.55 23.36
C ALA A 16 22.68 4.48 24.20
N ARG A 17 22.29 5.75 24.42
CA ARG A 17 23.06 6.67 25.29
C ARG A 17 23.03 6.27 26.76
N LEU A 18 21.92 5.73 27.25
CA LEU A 18 21.79 5.22 28.62
C LEU A 18 22.62 3.94 28.81
N ALA A 19 22.58 3.01 27.85
CA ALA A 19 23.40 1.80 27.88
C ALA A 19 24.91 2.10 27.80
N ALA A 20 25.33 3.06 26.97
CA ALA A 20 26.73 3.48 26.87
C ALA A 20 27.28 4.08 28.18
N LYS A 21 26.44 4.79 28.95
CA LYS A 21 26.81 5.34 30.26
C LYS A 21 26.99 4.26 31.33
N GLN A 22 26.30 3.13 31.21
CA GLN A 22 26.21 2.13 32.27
C GLN A 22 27.06 0.87 32.01
N PHE A 23 27.33 0.54 30.73
CA PHE A 23 27.95 -0.74 30.34
C PHE A 23 29.12 -0.61 29.35
N GLY A 24 29.50 0.61 28.93
CA GLY A 24 30.60 0.84 27.99
C GLY A 24 30.24 0.59 26.51
N LYS A 25 31.10 1.06 25.60
CA LYS A 25 30.80 1.13 24.15
C LYS A 25 30.52 -0.23 23.51
N GLU A 26 31.24 -1.27 23.90
CA GLU A 26 31.10 -2.62 23.33
C GLU A 26 29.74 -3.24 23.68
N ALA A 27 29.28 -3.12 24.92
CA ALA A 27 27.95 -3.58 25.32
C ALA A 27 26.83 -2.81 24.62
N THR A 28 27.07 -1.55 24.26
CA THR A 28 26.10 -0.70 23.55
C THR A 28 25.89 -1.16 22.12
N GLU A 29 26.96 -1.57 21.43
CA GLU A 29 26.88 -2.09 20.06
C GLU A 29 26.15 -3.44 19.99
N VAL A 30 26.39 -4.32 20.98
CA VAL A 30 25.68 -5.61 21.07
C VAL A 30 24.18 -5.41 21.29
N ILE A 31 23.79 -4.54 22.23
CA ILE A 31 22.37 -4.22 22.48
C ILE A 31 21.72 -3.57 21.24
N ALA A 32 22.42 -2.68 20.55
CA ALA A 32 21.90 -2.07 19.32
C ALA A 32 21.70 -3.10 18.21
N ARG A 33 22.63 -4.04 18.04
CA ARG A 33 22.50 -5.14 17.07
C ARG A 33 21.33 -6.05 17.41
N ASP A 34 21.18 -6.46 18.67
CA ASP A 34 20.08 -7.34 19.10
C ASP A 34 18.70 -6.66 18.95
N LEU A 35 18.61 -5.36 19.23
CA LEU A 35 17.38 -4.58 19.00
C LEU A 35 17.04 -4.47 17.51
N VAL A 36 18.04 -4.25 16.65
CA VAL A 36 17.86 -4.22 15.19
C VAL A 36 17.46 -5.61 14.69
N GLN A 37 18.16 -6.66 15.12
CA GLN A 37 17.87 -8.05 14.78
C GLN A 37 16.44 -8.43 15.20
N GLY A 38 16.04 -8.11 16.43
CA GLY A 38 14.68 -8.34 16.93
C GLY A 38 13.62 -7.55 16.16
N ALA A 39 13.92 -6.31 15.74
CA ALA A 39 13.02 -5.52 14.89
C ALA A 39 12.92 -6.09 13.46
N VAL A 40 14.01 -6.60 12.90
CA VAL A 40 14.05 -7.25 11.59
C VAL A 40 13.31 -8.59 11.62
N GLU A 41 13.49 -9.38 12.67
CA GLU A 41 12.77 -10.64 12.87
C GLU A 41 11.29 -10.42 13.14
N ALA A 42 10.91 -9.37 13.88
CA ALA A 42 9.52 -8.95 14.05
C ALA A 42 8.92 -8.44 12.74
N ALA A 43 9.69 -7.72 11.91
CA ALA A 43 9.25 -7.32 10.58
C ALA A 43 9.08 -8.54 9.66
N ALA A 44 10.01 -9.49 9.69
CA ALA A 44 9.96 -10.72 8.90
C ALA A 44 8.83 -11.67 9.31
N LYS A 45 8.54 -11.81 10.62
CA LYS A 45 7.39 -12.57 11.13
C LYS A 45 6.03 -11.96 10.74
N ASN A 46 5.99 -10.67 10.40
CA ASN A 46 4.76 -9.95 10.07
C ASN A 46 4.49 -9.82 8.56
N VAL A 47 5.37 -10.28 7.68
CA VAL A 47 5.05 -10.38 6.25
C VAL A 47 4.19 -11.62 6.04
N ARG A 48 2.88 -11.47 6.23
CA ARG A 48 1.93 -12.49 5.78
C ARG A 48 2.12 -12.66 4.28
N GLN A 49 2.33 -13.90 3.84
CA GLN A 49 2.36 -14.21 2.40
C GLN A 49 0.97 -14.19 1.78
N VAL A 50 -0.08 -14.27 2.61
CA VAL A 50 -1.48 -14.25 2.18
C VAL A 50 -2.31 -13.29 3.06
N PRO A 51 -3.12 -12.40 2.46
CA PRO A 51 -3.95 -11.48 3.23
C PRO A 51 -4.96 -12.21 4.13
N GLN A 52 -5.31 -11.61 5.27
CA GLN A 52 -6.28 -12.16 6.21
C GLN A 52 -7.60 -12.53 5.53
N GLY A 53 -8.04 -13.77 5.75
CA GLY A 53 -9.31 -14.27 5.25
C GLY A 53 -9.27 -14.80 3.83
N LEU A 54 -8.10 -14.80 3.17
CA LEU A 54 -7.89 -15.51 1.91
C LEU A 54 -7.14 -16.81 2.17
N THR A 55 -7.44 -17.81 1.34
CA THR A 55 -6.61 -19.01 1.17
C THR A 55 -5.50 -18.73 0.14
N ASP A 56 -4.42 -19.52 0.16
CA ASP A 56 -3.35 -19.45 -0.85
C ASP A 56 -3.90 -19.55 -2.28
N ARG A 57 -4.89 -20.44 -2.49
CA ARG A 57 -5.51 -20.63 -3.81
C ARG A 57 -6.24 -19.37 -4.27
N GLN A 58 -7.03 -18.74 -3.39
CA GLN A 58 -7.73 -17.49 -3.70
C GLN A 58 -6.73 -16.38 -3.98
N PHE A 59 -5.71 -16.22 -3.14
CA PHE A 59 -4.72 -15.17 -3.32
C PHE A 59 -3.92 -15.35 -4.63
N ASN A 60 -3.53 -16.57 -4.97
CA ASN A 60 -2.85 -16.85 -6.23
C ASN A 60 -3.71 -16.52 -7.47
N LYS A 61 -5.02 -16.78 -7.41
CA LYS A 61 -5.93 -16.41 -8.49
C LYS A 61 -6.15 -14.90 -8.56
N LEU A 62 -6.38 -14.26 -7.41
CA LEU A 62 -6.48 -12.81 -7.29
C LEU A 62 -5.23 -12.12 -7.88
N ALA A 63 -4.02 -12.57 -7.55
CA ALA A 63 -2.78 -12.00 -8.06
C ALA A 63 -2.67 -12.15 -9.59
N ARG A 64 -3.08 -13.29 -10.16
CA ARG A 64 -3.14 -13.47 -11.62
C ARG A 64 -4.16 -12.53 -12.27
N GLY A 65 -5.36 -12.45 -11.69
CA GLY A 65 -6.44 -11.56 -12.12
C GLY A 65 -6.02 -10.09 -12.08
N ALA A 66 -5.33 -9.67 -11.02
CA ALA A 66 -4.84 -8.30 -10.86
C ALA A 66 -3.79 -7.93 -11.92
N ARG A 67 -2.85 -8.85 -12.21
CA ARG A 67 -1.86 -8.66 -13.29
C ARG A 67 -2.53 -8.60 -14.66
N GLN A 68 -3.55 -9.43 -14.90
CA GLN A 68 -4.31 -9.41 -16.14
C GLN A 68 -5.13 -8.12 -16.29
N LEU A 69 -5.80 -7.68 -15.21
CA LEU A 69 -6.54 -6.42 -15.15
C LEU A 69 -5.63 -5.24 -15.51
N ARG A 70 -4.45 -5.15 -14.87
CA ARG A 70 -3.47 -4.10 -15.16
C ARG A 70 -3.10 -4.05 -16.65
N ARG A 71 -2.79 -5.20 -17.25
CA ARG A 71 -2.45 -5.28 -18.68
C ARG A 71 -3.62 -4.91 -19.59
N GLN A 72 -4.80 -5.47 -19.36
CA GLN A 72 -5.97 -5.25 -20.22
C GLN A 72 -6.53 -3.83 -20.11
N ALA A 73 -6.43 -3.21 -18.94
CA ALA A 73 -6.80 -1.81 -18.74
C ALA A 73 -5.76 -0.81 -19.25
N GLY A 74 -4.60 -1.28 -19.74
CA GLY A 74 -3.52 -0.42 -20.20
C GLY A 74 -2.91 0.44 -19.08
N LEU A 75 -2.91 -0.06 -17.84
CA LEU A 75 -2.27 0.66 -16.72
C LEU A 75 -0.74 0.54 -16.81
N PRO A 76 0.00 1.57 -16.34
CA PRO A 76 1.46 1.57 -16.35
C PRO A 76 2.07 0.42 -15.55
N ASP A 77 3.35 0.15 -15.78
CA ASP A 77 4.12 -0.76 -14.91
C ASP A 77 4.22 -0.18 -13.49
N GLY A 78 4.28 -1.06 -12.50
CA GLY A 78 4.33 -0.68 -11.10
C GLY A 78 4.21 -1.86 -10.16
N ASP A 79 4.31 -1.59 -8.87
CA ASP A 79 4.21 -2.61 -7.82
C ASP A 79 2.74 -2.88 -7.51
N LEU A 80 2.23 -4.02 -7.98
CA LEU A 80 0.88 -4.45 -7.69
C LEU A 80 0.86 -5.25 -6.38
N VAL A 81 0.15 -4.75 -5.37
CA VAL A 81 0.17 -5.31 -4.01
C VAL A 81 -1.21 -5.29 -3.37
N VAL A 82 -1.42 -6.14 -2.36
CA VAL A 82 -2.47 -5.98 -1.36
C VAL A 82 -1.91 -5.21 -0.17
N GLN A 83 -2.71 -4.27 0.35
CA GLN A 83 -2.37 -3.50 1.54
C GLN A 83 -3.56 -3.42 2.51
N GLY A 84 -3.49 -2.47 3.45
CA GLY A 84 -4.61 -2.19 4.35
C GLY A 84 -4.80 -3.23 5.44
N SER A 85 -6.03 -3.32 5.94
CA SER A 85 -6.33 -4.09 7.17
C SER A 85 -6.08 -5.60 7.01
N ARG A 86 -6.39 -6.17 5.83
CA ARG A 86 -6.19 -7.59 5.54
C ARG A 86 -4.73 -7.96 5.38
N ALA A 87 -3.92 -7.09 4.79
CA ALA A 87 -2.47 -7.27 4.76
C ALA A 87 -1.86 -7.23 6.17
N ARG A 88 -2.34 -6.31 7.03
CA ARG A 88 -1.91 -6.18 8.44
C ARG A 88 -2.38 -7.30 9.36
N GLY A 89 -3.42 -8.02 8.97
CA GLY A 89 -4.06 -8.99 9.86
C GLY A 89 -4.95 -8.38 10.94
N THR A 90 -5.43 -7.16 10.73
CA THR A 90 -6.32 -6.43 11.64
C THR A 90 -7.73 -6.22 11.05
N ALA A 91 -8.08 -6.97 10.01
CA ALA A 91 -9.36 -6.87 9.33
C ALA A 91 -10.51 -7.39 10.20
N ARG A 92 -11.64 -6.69 10.14
CA ARG A 92 -12.92 -7.13 10.72
C ARG A 92 -13.71 -7.91 9.65
N ALA A 93 -14.81 -8.55 10.06
CA ALA A 93 -15.62 -9.37 9.17
C ALA A 93 -16.04 -8.66 7.88
N GLY A 94 -16.47 -7.40 7.98
CA GLY A 94 -16.88 -6.56 6.85
C GLY A 94 -15.78 -5.65 6.30
N SER A 95 -14.49 -5.93 6.55
CA SER A 95 -13.40 -5.13 5.97
C SER A 95 -13.16 -5.50 4.51
N ASP A 96 -12.88 -4.49 3.70
CA ASP A 96 -12.58 -4.66 2.27
C ASP A 96 -11.19 -5.27 2.03
N LEU A 97 -10.95 -5.67 0.79
CA LEU A 97 -9.64 -6.05 0.28
C LEU A 97 -9.06 -4.90 -0.57
N ASP A 98 -8.04 -4.24 -0.03
CA ASP A 98 -7.37 -3.11 -0.68
C ASP A 98 -6.26 -3.60 -1.62
N VAL A 99 -6.46 -3.45 -2.92
CA VAL A 99 -5.47 -3.72 -3.97
C VAL A 99 -4.91 -2.39 -4.48
N ALA A 100 -3.59 -2.26 -4.49
CA ALA A 100 -2.89 -1.05 -4.91
C ALA A 100 -1.91 -1.36 -6.04
N LEU A 101 -1.96 -0.57 -7.12
CA LEU A 101 -0.87 -0.43 -8.07
C LEU A 101 -0.05 0.79 -7.66
N ARG A 102 1.15 0.58 -7.15
CA ARG A 102 2.04 1.65 -6.70
C ARG A 102 2.97 2.02 -7.85
N VAL A 103 3.04 3.30 -8.16
CA VAL A 103 3.86 3.85 -9.26
C VAL A 103 4.66 5.04 -8.77
N ASP A 104 5.74 5.36 -9.47
CA ASP A 104 6.52 6.56 -9.19
C ASP A 104 5.72 7.85 -9.42
N GLU A 105 6.26 8.98 -8.95
CA GLU A 105 5.61 10.29 -9.02
C GLU A 105 5.28 10.73 -10.45
N GLN A 106 6.20 10.52 -11.40
CA GLN A 106 5.99 10.96 -12.78
C GLN A 106 4.88 10.13 -13.42
N THR A 107 4.97 8.80 -13.31
CA THR A 107 3.95 7.88 -13.82
C THR A 107 2.57 8.17 -13.21
N PHE A 108 2.51 8.48 -11.91
CA PHE A 108 1.26 8.86 -11.25
C PHE A 108 0.69 10.17 -11.80
N PHE A 109 1.54 11.18 -12.01
CA PHE A 109 1.15 12.48 -12.52
C PHE A 109 0.60 12.37 -13.95
N ASP A 110 1.30 11.66 -14.83
CA ASP A 110 0.90 11.48 -16.22
C ASP A 110 -0.46 10.77 -16.33
N LEU A 111 -0.64 9.69 -15.56
CA LEU A 111 -1.92 8.99 -15.49
C LEU A 111 -3.03 9.88 -14.91
N SER A 112 -2.72 10.69 -13.89
CA SER A 112 -3.66 11.62 -13.27
C SER A 112 -4.10 12.70 -14.25
N GLU A 113 -3.18 13.26 -15.04
CA GLU A 113 -3.49 14.24 -16.09
C GLU A 113 -4.40 13.62 -17.15
N GLN A 114 -4.08 12.40 -17.60
CA GLN A 114 -4.91 11.66 -18.54
C GLN A 114 -6.34 11.45 -17.99
N MET A 115 -6.49 11.00 -16.74
CA MET A 115 -7.83 10.80 -16.15
C MET A 115 -8.57 12.12 -15.96
N LEU A 116 -7.87 13.18 -15.55
CA LEU A 116 -8.45 14.51 -15.42
C LEU A 116 -8.93 15.05 -16.77
N SER A 117 -8.20 14.85 -17.87
CA SER A 117 -8.62 15.31 -19.20
C SER A 117 -10.01 14.79 -19.62
N ARG A 118 -10.38 13.58 -19.14
CA ARG A 118 -11.69 12.96 -19.37
C ARG A 118 -12.81 13.56 -18.51
N ALA A 119 -12.47 14.19 -17.39
CA ALA A 119 -13.42 14.80 -16.47
C ALA A 119 -13.66 16.28 -16.79
N ARG A 120 -14.88 16.64 -17.19
CA ARG A 120 -15.26 18.02 -17.54
C ARG A 120 -14.92 19.02 -16.44
N LEU A 121 -14.36 20.17 -16.85
CA LEU A 121 -14.05 21.31 -15.97
C LEU A 121 -15.29 21.79 -15.21
N GLY A 122 -15.09 22.17 -13.94
CA GLY A 122 -16.17 22.69 -13.06
C GLY A 122 -17.12 21.62 -12.50
N THR A 123 -16.92 20.33 -12.79
CA THR A 123 -17.79 19.27 -12.25
C THR A 123 -17.35 18.83 -10.85
N LYS A 124 -18.33 18.48 -9.99
CA LYS A 124 -18.08 17.85 -8.67
C LYS A 124 -17.24 16.58 -8.77
N LEU A 125 -17.35 15.86 -9.89
CA LEU A 125 -16.52 14.70 -10.19
C LEU A 125 -15.05 15.10 -10.29
N ARG A 126 -14.73 16.05 -11.17
CA ARG A 126 -13.35 16.54 -11.34
C ARG A 126 -12.79 17.08 -10.03
N GLU A 127 -13.58 17.84 -9.26
CA GLU A 127 -13.17 18.32 -7.95
C GLU A 127 -12.85 17.19 -6.97
N ARG A 128 -13.65 16.12 -6.95
CA ARG A 128 -13.42 14.96 -6.07
C ARG A 128 -12.14 14.22 -6.46
N MET A 129 -11.93 14.02 -7.75
CA MET A 129 -10.71 13.42 -8.30
C MET A 129 -9.48 14.27 -7.93
N LEU A 130 -9.51 15.59 -8.17
CA LEU A 130 -8.44 16.52 -7.78
C LEU A 130 -8.14 16.47 -6.28
N ARG A 131 -9.17 16.38 -5.43
CA ARG A 131 -8.99 16.24 -3.98
C ARG A 131 -8.27 14.94 -3.63
N ARG A 132 -8.61 13.80 -4.26
CA ARG A 132 -7.92 12.51 -4.02
C ARG A 132 -6.47 12.56 -4.47
N ILE A 133 -6.22 13.03 -5.69
CA ILE A 133 -4.87 13.20 -6.25
C ILE A 133 -4.02 14.05 -5.28
N ARG A 134 -4.48 15.26 -4.93
CA ARG A 134 -3.70 16.21 -4.12
C ARG A 134 -3.53 15.80 -2.66
N LYS A 135 -4.56 15.22 -2.03
CA LYS A 135 -4.53 14.91 -0.59
C LYS A 135 -3.94 13.53 -0.28
N ASN A 136 -4.13 12.58 -1.19
CA ASN A 136 -3.84 11.18 -0.93
C ASN A 136 -2.76 10.61 -1.85
N GLY A 137 -2.51 11.21 -3.02
CA GLY A 137 -1.72 10.58 -4.09
C GLY A 137 -2.44 9.35 -4.64
N GLN A 138 -3.74 9.46 -4.91
CA GLN A 138 -4.61 8.32 -5.24
C GLN A 138 -5.50 8.58 -6.45
N LEU A 139 -5.62 7.58 -7.33
CA LEU A 139 -6.72 7.37 -8.27
C LEU A 139 -7.49 6.11 -7.85
N SER A 140 -8.80 6.24 -7.63
CA SER A 140 -9.69 5.11 -7.31
C SER A 140 -10.13 4.35 -8.56
N SER A 141 -10.66 3.13 -8.43
CA SER A 141 -11.32 2.41 -9.56
C SER A 141 -12.29 3.28 -10.35
N PHE A 142 -13.02 4.17 -9.66
CA PHE A 142 -13.97 5.08 -10.30
C PHE A 142 -13.26 6.09 -11.20
N ASP A 143 -12.11 6.60 -10.75
CA ASP A 143 -11.31 7.59 -11.49
C ASP A 143 -10.69 6.99 -12.76
N LEU A 144 -10.49 5.66 -12.79
CA LEU A 144 -9.96 4.91 -13.93
C LEU A 144 -11.01 4.63 -15.03
N GLY A 145 -12.27 4.95 -14.78
CA GLY A 145 -13.35 4.88 -15.76
C GLY A 145 -14.20 3.60 -15.69
N HIS A 146 -15.20 3.54 -16.55
CA HIS A 146 -16.19 2.45 -16.58
C HIS A 146 -15.60 1.13 -17.08
N ASP A 147 -14.78 1.18 -18.13
CA ASP A 147 -14.17 -0.03 -18.71
C ASP A 147 -13.23 -0.72 -17.71
N PHE A 148 -12.48 0.07 -16.94
CA PHE A 148 -11.67 -0.45 -15.83
C PHE A 148 -12.54 -1.17 -14.79
N GLN A 149 -13.66 -0.57 -14.38
CA GLN A 149 -14.57 -1.17 -13.40
C GLN A 149 -15.15 -2.50 -13.90
N ASN A 150 -15.54 -2.59 -15.18
CA ASN A 150 -16.03 -3.83 -15.77
C ASN A 150 -14.97 -4.94 -15.82
N LEU A 151 -13.74 -4.58 -16.20
CA LEU A 151 -12.62 -5.51 -16.16
C LEU A 151 -12.34 -5.98 -14.72
N ARG A 152 -12.38 -5.08 -13.73
CA ARG A 152 -12.20 -5.43 -12.32
C ARG A 152 -13.28 -6.40 -11.83
N HIS A 153 -14.55 -6.12 -12.13
CA HIS A 153 -15.68 -6.99 -11.77
C HIS A 153 -15.57 -8.38 -12.39
N THR A 154 -14.91 -8.49 -13.55
CA THR A 154 -14.76 -9.77 -14.26
C THR A 154 -13.52 -10.55 -13.79
N LEU A 155 -12.40 -9.85 -13.56
CA LEU A 155 -11.09 -10.47 -13.38
C LEU A 155 -10.64 -10.57 -11.92
N LEU A 156 -11.17 -9.72 -11.04
CA LEU A 156 -10.64 -9.55 -9.69
C LEU A 156 -11.68 -9.87 -8.61
N ASP A 157 -12.86 -9.28 -8.71
CA ASP A 157 -13.91 -9.43 -7.71
C ASP A 157 -14.34 -10.90 -7.48
N PRO A 158 -14.47 -11.77 -8.51
CA PRO A 158 -14.86 -13.17 -8.30
C PRO A 158 -13.83 -14.01 -7.53
N GLU A 159 -12.58 -13.55 -7.47
CA GLU A 159 -11.49 -14.25 -6.80
C GLU A 159 -11.33 -13.86 -5.33
N SER A 160 -12.15 -12.90 -4.86
CA SER A 160 -12.17 -12.42 -3.48
C SER A 160 -13.53 -12.71 -2.84
N PRO A 161 -13.57 -13.27 -1.62
CA PRO A 161 -14.81 -13.34 -0.84
C PRO A 161 -15.22 -11.99 -0.21
N TYR A 162 -14.47 -10.92 -0.49
CA TYR A 162 -14.64 -9.58 0.06
C TYR A 162 -14.67 -8.54 -1.05
N ASP A 163 -15.31 -7.39 -0.79
CA ASP A 163 -15.33 -6.26 -1.70
C ASP A 163 -13.92 -5.78 -2.00
N VAL A 164 -13.60 -5.64 -3.29
CA VAL A 164 -12.26 -5.26 -3.76
C VAL A 164 -12.20 -3.77 -4.05
N GLN A 165 -11.38 -3.05 -3.29
CA GLN A 165 -11.03 -1.66 -3.56
C GLN A 165 -9.71 -1.61 -4.33
N PHE A 166 -9.76 -1.23 -5.60
CA PHE A 166 -8.55 -1.01 -6.40
C PHE A 166 -8.19 0.48 -6.43
N SER A 167 -6.91 0.78 -6.29
CA SER A 167 -6.40 2.13 -6.51
C SER A 167 -5.01 2.14 -7.13
N VAL A 168 -4.72 3.19 -7.91
CA VAL A 168 -3.35 3.53 -8.28
C VAL A 168 -2.85 4.55 -7.28
N LEU A 169 -1.68 4.30 -6.70
CA LEU A 169 -1.08 5.13 -5.65
C LEU A 169 0.28 5.66 -6.09
N GLN A 170 0.53 6.92 -5.76
CA GLN A 170 1.86 7.49 -5.80
C GLN A 170 2.71 6.89 -4.68
N ILE A 171 3.87 6.33 -5.01
CA ILE A 171 4.84 5.86 -4.02
C ILE A 171 5.26 7.01 -3.10
N GLY A 172 5.25 6.77 -1.78
CA GLY A 172 5.48 7.79 -0.77
C GLY A 172 4.29 8.71 -0.49
N GLY A 173 3.17 8.51 -1.20
CA GLY A 173 1.90 9.20 -0.96
C GLY A 173 1.29 8.83 0.40
N LYS A 174 0.27 9.60 0.84
CA LYS A 174 -0.35 9.43 2.16
C LYS A 174 -0.92 8.02 2.39
N LEU A 175 -1.44 7.40 1.33
CA LEU A 175 -2.05 6.06 1.39
C LEU A 175 -1.09 4.93 1.02
N ASP A 176 0.16 5.25 0.63
CA ASP A 176 1.20 4.27 0.38
C ASP A 176 1.75 3.74 1.72
N THR A 177 0.93 2.94 2.40
CA THR A 177 1.19 2.53 3.79
C THR A 177 1.16 1.02 3.93
N GLY A 178 2.36 0.45 4.11
CA GLY A 178 2.53 -0.99 4.31
C GLY A 178 1.86 -1.54 5.57
N PRO A 179 2.02 -2.84 5.84
CA PRO A 179 2.73 -3.83 5.03
C PRO A 179 2.07 -4.08 3.67
N PHE A 180 2.88 -4.52 2.71
CA PHE A 180 2.46 -4.86 1.35
C PHE A 180 2.64 -6.36 1.12
N ILE A 181 1.66 -6.99 0.47
CA ILE A 181 1.71 -8.38 0.04
C ILE A 181 1.65 -8.40 -1.51
N PRO A 182 2.72 -8.79 -2.21
CA PRO A 182 2.81 -8.76 -3.69
C PRO A 182 2.06 -9.90 -4.41
#